data_AF-A0A369KV41-F1
#
_entry.id   AF-A0A369KV41-F1
#
_cell.length_a   1.000
_cell.length_b   1.000
_cell.length_c   1.000
_cell.angle_alpha   90.00
_cell.angle_beta   90.00
_cell.angle_gamma   90.00
#
_symmetry.space_group_name_H-M   'P 1'
#
loop_
_entity.id
_entity.type
_entity.pdbx_description
1 polymer ?
#
loop_
_entity_poly.entity_id
_entity_poly.type
_entity_poly.pdbx_seq_one_letter_code
_entity_poly.pdbx_strand_id
1 'polypeptide(L)'
;MSRVIKKSVDDFEIYLKDNFPEHARRILKSRSNASFVRFFYPFVSFLLPFMFFSSSAIVILFLKNYLVENAKNGRFSEIINEHTIPSFLAVLCSIGFGLAFLCFVIGFIAGIFKARDLIFESEQLETGIRHIWLIEQKANPKFSENNFLKVEA
;
A
#
# COMPACT_ATOMS: atom_id res chain seq x y z
N MET A 1 -8.40 33.36 -13.66
CA MET A 1 -9.16 33.46 -12.40
C MET A 1 -8.79 32.31 -11.45
N SER A 2 -7.50 32.14 -11.08
CA SER A 2 -7.05 31.01 -10.23
C SER A 2 -6.03 31.36 -9.13
N ARG A 3 -5.72 32.64 -8.90
CA ARG A 3 -4.74 33.04 -7.87
C ARG A 3 -5.29 33.09 -6.44
N VAL A 4 -6.60 33.15 -6.24
CA VAL A 4 -7.21 33.32 -4.90
C VAL A 4 -7.22 32.00 -4.10
N ILE A 5 -7.37 30.85 -4.77
CA ILE A 5 -7.47 29.53 -4.10
C ILE A 5 -6.14 29.11 -3.47
N LYS A 6 -5.01 29.53 -4.04
CA LYS A 6 -3.68 29.13 -3.54
C LYS A 6 -3.35 29.79 -2.21
N LYS A 7 -3.70 31.07 -2.03
CA LYS A 7 -3.43 31.84 -0.80
C LYS A 7 -4.15 31.27 0.43
N SER A 8 -5.42 30.88 0.27
CA SER A 8 -6.23 30.36 1.39
C SER A 8 -5.83 28.96 1.86
N VAL A 9 -5.20 28.16 0.99
CA VAL A 9 -4.73 26.81 1.35
C VAL A 9 -3.50 26.91 2.25
N ASP A 10 -2.59 27.83 1.94
CA ASP A 10 -1.38 28.07 2.74
C ASP A 10 -1.74 28.65 4.12
N ASP A 11 -2.68 29.59 4.20
CA ASP A 11 -3.11 30.21 5.47
C ASP A 11 -3.80 29.21 6.44
N PHE A 12 -4.61 28.30 5.89
CA PHE A 12 -5.25 27.25 6.69
C PHE A 12 -4.24 26.20 7.15
N GLU A 13 -3.27 25.83 6.31
CA GLU A 13 -2.23 24.86 6.68
C GLU A 13 -1.34 25.39 7.81
N ILE A 14 -1.01 26.69 7.78
CA ILE A 14 -0.28 27.37 8.86
C ILE A 14 -1.13 27.38 10.14
N TYR A 15 -2.39 27.80 10.05
CA TYR A 15 -3.31 27.77 11.19
C TYR A 15 -3.45 26.38 11.82
N LEU A 16 -3.57 25.35 10.98
CA LEU A 16 -3.69 23.95 11.39
C LEU A 16 -2.43 23.48 12.13
N LYS A 17 -1.23 23.87 11.68
CA LYS A 17 0.03 23.53 12.33
C LYS A 17 0.21 24.26 13.67
N ASP A 18 -0.21 25.52 13.75
CA ASP A 18 -0.03 26.36 14.94
C ASP A 18 -1.02 26.03 16.05
N ASN A 19 -2.29 25.78 15.71
CA ASN A 19 -3.37 25.60 16.70
C ASN A 19 -3.72 24.13 16.93
N PHE A 20 -3.47 23.26 15.94
CA PHE A 20 -3.81 21.83 16.01
C PHE A 20 -2.68 20.93 15.48
N PRO A 21 -1.45 21.02 16.03
CA PRO A 21 -0.27 20.32 15.49
C PRO A 21 -0.43 18.80 15.44
N GLU A 22 -1.09 18.20 16.44
CA GLU A 22 -1.37 16.76 16.46
C GLU A 22 -2.34 16.34 15.35
N HIS A 23 -3.33 17.17 15.03
CA HIS A 23 -4.25 16.92 13.92
C HIS A 23 -3.56 17.09 12.56
N ALA A 24 -2.72 18.12 12.42
CA ALA A 24 -1.88 18.32 11.23
C ALA A 24 -1.03 17.07 10.94
N ARG A 25 -0.35 16.55 11.97
CA ARG A 25 0.44 15.31 11.88
C ARG A 25 -0.40 14.11 11.49
N ARG A 26 -1.62 13.95 12.04
CA ARG A 26 -2.53 12.85 11.70
C ARG A 26 -3.01 12.93 10.24
N ILE A 27 -3.32 14.12 9.71
CA ILE A 27 -3.72 14.31 8.31
C ILE A 27 -2.56 13.96 7.37
N LEU A 28 -1.36 14.45 7.65
CA LEU A 28 -0.15 14.13 6.87
C LEU A 28 0.15 12.63 6.90
N LYS A 29 0.08 12.01 8.09
CA LYS A 29 0.34 10.58 8.27
C LYS A 29 -0.69 9.72 7.56
N SER A 30 -1.98 10.05 7.64
CA SER A 30 -3.04 9.30 6.95
C SER A 30 -2.92 9.38 5.43
N ARG A 31 -2.59 10.55 4.87
CA ARG A 31 -2.30 10.72 3.42
C ARG A 31 -1.07 9.91 2.98
N SER A 32 0.01 9.97 3.75
CA SER A 32 1.23 9.18 3.49
C SER A 32 0.94 7.67 3.56
N ASN A 33 0.24 7.23 4.61
CA ASN A 33 -0.16 5.84 4.77
C ASN A 33 -1.10 5.36 3.66
N ALA A 34 -2.01 6.21 3.17
CA ALA A 34 -2.89 5.87 2.05
C ALA A 34 -2.08 5.56 0.78
N SER A 35 -1.06 6.36 0.47
CA SER A 35 -0.14 6.08 -0.65
C SER A 35 0.65 4.80 -0.42
N PHE A 36 1.16 4.58 0.80
CA PHE A 36 1.90 3.37 1.13
C PHE A 36 1.06 2.10 0.98
N VAL A 37 -0.16 2.11 1.51
CA VAL A 37 -1.10 0.98 1.49
C VAL A 37 -1.48 0.59 0.06
N ARG A 38 -1.65 1.55 -0.85
CA ARG A 38 -1.92 1.29 -2.28
C ARG A 38 -0.84 0.45 -2.94
N PHE A 39 0.41 0.59 -2.50
CA PHE A 39 1.53 -0.13 -3.08
C PHE A 39 1.83 -1.43 -2.31
N PHE A 40 1.77 -1.36 -0.98
CA PHE A 40 2.18 -2.45 -0.11
C PHE A 40 1.23 -3.65 -0.17
N TYR A 41 -0.08 -3.42 -0.22
CA TYR A 41 -1.07 -4.51 -0.29
C TYR A 41 -0.92 -5.38 -1.54
N PRO A 42 -0.98 -4.84 -2.78
CA PRO A 42 -0.76 -5.66 -3.97
C PRO A 42 0.61 -6.33 -3.99
N PHE A 43 1.65 -5.65 -3.51
CA PHE A 43 3.00 -6.21 -3.45
C PHE A 43 3.08 -7.43 -2.50
N VAL A 44 2.61 -7.29 -1.26
CA VAL A 44 2.65 -8.39 -0.28
C VAL A 44 1.75 -9.55 -0.70
N SER A 45 0.54 -9.25 -1.20
CA SER A 45 -0.38 -10.28 -1.68
C SER A 45 0.17 -11.06 -2.87
N PHE A 46 1.00 -10.43 -3.72
CA PHE A 46 1.72 -11.14 -4.79
C PHE A 46 2.91 -11.94 -4.24
N LEU A 47 3.72 -11.33 -3.38
CA LEU A 47 4.97 -11.89 -2.90
C LEU A 47 4.76 -13.18 -2.09
N LEU A 48 3.70 -13.25 -1.28
CA LEU A 48 3.45 -14.36 -0.37
C LEU A 48 3.25 -15.71 -1.10
N PRO A 49 2.30 -15.84 -2.05
CA PRO A 49 2.18 -17.06 -2.86
C PRO A 49 3.41 -17.26 -3.76
N PHE A 50 3.97 -16.20 -4.35
CA PHE A 50 5.15 -16.32 -5.19
C PHE A 50 6.34 -16.96 -4.44
N MET A 51 6.61 -16.51 -3.22
CA MET A 51 7.67 -17.06 -2.36
C MET A 51 7.38 -18.51 -1.96
N PHE A 52 6.13 -18.86 -1.68
CA PHE A 52 5.75 -20.23 -1.34
C PHE A 52 5.99 -21.20 -2.51
N PHE A 53 5.53 -20.87 -3.71
CA PHE A 53 5.72 -21.73 -4.89
C PHE A 53 7.19 -21.75 -5.34
N SER A 54 7.88 -20.61 -5.31
CA SER A 54 9.30 -20.53 -5.67
C SER A 54 10.17 -21.33 -4.70
N SER A 55 9.94 -21.24 -3.39
CA SER A 55 10.70 -22.03 -2.41
C SER A 55 10.44 -23.53 -2.57
N SER A 56 9.19 -23.92 -2.79
CA SER A 56 8.83 -25.31 -3.07
C SER A 56 9.53 -25.85 -4.33
N ALA A 57 9.55 -25.05 -5.41
CA ALA A 57 10.23 -25.40 -6.64
C ALA A 57 11.75 -25.57 -6.45
N ILE A 58 12.39 -24.68 -5.68
CA ILE A 58 13.82 -24.76 -5.35
C ILE A 58 14.12 -26.04 -4.56
N VAL A 59 13.29 -26.39 -3.57
CA VAL A 59 13.46 -27.62 -2.78
C VAL A 59 13.39 -28.86 -3.68
N ILE A 60 12.41 -28.93 -4.59
CA ILE A 60 12.27 -30.02 -5.57
C ILE A 60 13.50 -30.08 -6.50
N LEU A 61 14.01 -28.93 -6.93
CA LEU A 61 15.18 -28.84 -7.79
C LEU A 61 16.44 -29.39 -7.09
N PHE A 62 16.67 -29.02 -5.83
CA PHE A 62 17.80 -29.51 -5.03
C PHE A 62 17.71 -31.02 -4.77
N LEU A 63 16.51 -31.54 -4.52
CA LEU A 63 16.28 -32.95 -4.25
C LEU A 63 16.15 -33.80 -5.53
N LYS A 64 16.21 -33.19 -6.73
CA LYS A 64 15.97 -33.87 -8.01
C LYS A 64 16.79 -35.16 -8.15
N ASN A 65 18.10 -35.09 -7.95
CA ASN A 65 18.97 -36.24 -8.18
C ASN A 65 18.69 -37.37 -7.19
N TYR A 66 18.47 -37.03 -5.91
CA TYR A 66 18.07 -37.97 -4.87
C TYR A 66 16.70 -38.61 -5.16
N LEU A 67 15.75 -37.84 -5.68
CA LEU A 67 14.42 -38.33 -6.08
C LEU A 67 14.52 -39.34 -7.24
N VAL A 68 15.31 -39.02 -8.28
CA VAL A 68 15.50 -39.90 -9.44
C VAL A 68 16.20 -41.20 -9.05
N GLU A 69 17.25 -41.12 -8.22
CA GLU A 69 18.02 -42.28 -7.80
C GLU A 69 17.21 -43.25 -6.93
N ASN A 70 16.40 -42.73 -5.99
CA ASN A 70 15.49 -43.57 -5.20
C ASN A 70 14.31 -44.10 -6.02
N ALA A 71 13.81 -43.33 -6.99
CA ALA A 71 12.70 -43.76 -7.83
C ALA A 71 13.09 -44.89 -8.78
N LYS A 72 14.34 -44.92 -9.29
CA LYS A 72 14.85 -45.98 -10.17
C LYS A 72 14.75 -47.40 -9.57
N ASN A 73 14.81 -47.52 -8.25
CA ASN A 73 14.75 -48.81 -7.54
C ASN A 73 13.32 -49.20 -7.09
N GLY A 74 12.30 -48.38 -7.36
CA GLY A 74 10.92 -48.58 -6.86
C GLY A 74 9.86 -48.59 -7.96
N ARG A 75 8.60 -48.87 -7.58
CA ARG A 75 7.41 -48.85 -8.46
C ARG A 75 7.08 -47.47 -9.06
N PHE A 76 7.79 -46.42 -8.63
CA PHE A 76 7.57 -45.04 -9.06
C PHE A 76 8.53 -44.59 -10.18
N SER A 77 9.42 -45.47 -10.66
CA SER A 77 10.36 -45.15 -11.76
C SER A 77 9.66 -44.73 -13.05
N GLU A 78 8.44 -45.23 -13.32
CA GLU A 78 7.65 -44.83 -14.50
C GLU A 78 7.14 -43.38 -14.40
N ILE A 79 6.90 -42.89 -13.17
CA ILE A 79 6.30 -41.57 -12.92
C ILE A 79 7.37 -40.50 -12.68
N ILE A 80 8.45 -40.87 -11.98
CA ILE A 80 9.55 -39.97 -11.58
C ILE A 80 10.77 -40.29 -12.43
N ASN A 81 10.80 -39.69 -13.63
CA ASN A 81 11.88 -39.77 -14.59
C ASN A 81 12.55 -38.40 -14.76
N GLU A 82 13.73 -38.40 -15.38
CA GLU A 82 14.50 -37.17 -15.62
C GLU A 82 13.74 -36.12 -16.45
N HIS A 83 12.74 -36.56 -17.22
CA HIS A 83 11.87 -35.71 -18.03
C HIS A 83 10.56 -35.27 -17.34
N THR A 84 10.06 -35.99 -16.33
CA THR A 84 8.79 -35.60 -15.67
C THR A 84 8.99 -34.53 -14.60
N ILE A 85 10.14 -34.49 -13.92
CA ILE A 85 10.44 -33.47 -12.90
C ILE A 85 10.43 -32.03 -13.47
N PRO A 86 11.06 -31.74 -14.63
CA PRO A 86 10.95 -30.42 -15.26
C PRO A 86 9.51 -30.03 -15.62
N SER A 87 8.71 -30.96 -16.13
CA SER A 87 7.30 -30.73 -16.45
C SER A 87 6.48 -30.44 -15.19
N PHE A 88 6.73 -31.16 -14.10
CA PHE A 88 6.09 -30.90 -12.81
C PHE A 88 6.46 -29.52 -12.25
N LEU A 89 7.73 -29.14 -12.32
CA LEU A 89 8.20 -27.80 -11.94
C LEU A 89 7.53 -26.71 -12.80
N ALA A 90 7.39 -26.92 -14.10
CA ALA A 90 6.72 -25.96 -14.99
C ALA A 90 5.24 -25.77 -14.61
N VAL A 91 4.52 -26.85 -14.31
CA VAL A 91 3.12 -26.78 -13.85
C VAL A 91 3.04 -26.07 -12.50
N LEU A 92 3.91 -26.41 -11.55
CA LEU A 92 3.94 -25.81 -10.21
C LEU A 92 4.21 -24.29 -10.28
N CYS A 93 5.18 -23.88 -11.09
CA CYS A 93 5.47 -22.45 -11.32
C CYS A 93 4.32 -21.73 -12.04
N SER A 94 3.66 -22.39 -12.99
CA SER A 94 2.53 -21.80 -13.74
C SER A 94 1.32 -21.56 -12.84
N ILE A 95 0.96 -22.57 -12.02
CA ILE A 95 -0.11 -22.44 -11.02
C ILE A 95 0.25 -21.38 -9.98
N GLY A 96 1.50 -21.39 -9.50
CA GLY A 96 1.98 -20.42 -8.52
C GLY A 96 1.93 -18.99 -9.04
N PHE A 97 2.33 -18.77 -10.29
CA PHE A 97 2.24 -17.46 -10.93
C PHE A 97 0.80 -17.02 -11.15
N GLY A 98 -0.07 -17.93 -11.61
CA GLY A 98 -1.51 -17.66 -11.77
C GLY A 98 -2.17 -17.27 -10.45
N LEU A 99 -1.88 -17.98 -9.37
CA LEU A 99 -2.41 -17.69 -8.05
C LEU A 99 -1.83 -16.40 -7.47
N ALA A 100 -0.53 -16.15 -7.66
CA ALA A 100 0.10 -14.88 -7.25
C ALA A 100 -0.52 -13.69 -7.97
N PHE A 101 -0.85 -13.82 -9.25
CA PHE A 101 -1.54 -12.78 -10.01
C PHE A 101 -2.97 -12.54 -9.51
N LEU A 102 -3.73 -13.59 -9.19
CA LEU A 102 -5.05 -13.44 -8.56
C LEU A 102 -4.95 -12.73 -7.20
N CYS A 103 -3.99 -13.11 -6.37
CA CYS A 103 -3.74 -12.44 -5.09
C CYS A 103 -3.29 -10.98 -5.28
N PHE A 104 -2.51 -10.67 -6.33
CA PHE A 104 -2.16 -9.30 -6.69
C PHE A 104 -3.39 -8.45 -6.99
N VAL A 105 -4.34 -8.96 -7.78
CA VAL A 105 -5.59 -8.24 -8.09
C VAL A 105 -6.41 -8.00 -6.82
N ILE A 106 -6.55 -9.00 -5.96
CA ILE A 106 -7.24 -8.86 -4.67
C ILE A 106 -6.53 -7.82 -3.78
N GLY A 107 -5.20 -7.91 -3.68
CA GLY A 107 -4.39 -6.96 -2.92
C GLY A 107 -4.49 -5.54 -3.46
N PHE A 108 -4.56 -5.36 -4.78
CA PHE A 108 -4.76 -4.06 -5.42
C PHE A 108 -6.11 -3.45 -5.03
N ILE A 109 -7.19 -4.23 -5.14
CA ILE A 109 -8.53 -3.81 -4.75
C ILE A 109 -8.57 -3.45 -3.26
N ALA A 110 -8.04 -4.32 -2.38
CA ALA A 110 -7.98 -4.07 -0.94
C ALA A 110 -7.15 -2.82 -0.61
N GLY A 111 -6.03 -2.61 -1.29
CA GLY A 111 -5.18 -1.43 -1.14
C GLY A 111 -5.90 -0.14 -1.53
N ILE A 112 -6.68 -0.15 -2.61
CA ILE A 112 -7.51 1.00 -3.00
C ILE A 112 -8.57 1.29 -1.94
N PHE A 113 -9.33 0.29 -1.51
CA PHE A 113 -10.37 0.48 -0.49
C PHE A 113 -9.78 1.04 0.81
N LYS A 114 -8.70 0.45 1.30
CA LYS A 114 -8.08 0.89 2.55
C LYS A 114 -7.49 2.30 2.44
N ALA A 115 -6.91 2.64 1.29
CA ALA A 115 -6.40 3.98 1.05
C ALA A 115 -7.53 5.03 0.93
N ARG A 116 -8.66 4.65 0.34
CA ARG A 116 -9.85 5.51 0.29
C ARG A 116 -10.37 5.81 1.70
N ASP A 117 -10.46 4.80 2.56
CA ASP A 117 -10.93 4.98 3.93
C ASP A 117 -9.99 5.91 4.73
N LEU A 118 -8.67 5.74 4.58
CA LEU A 118 -7.67 6.62 5.22
C LEU A 118 -7.75 8.08 4.73
N ILE A 119 -7.99 8.28 3.44
CA ILE A 119 -8.15 9.63 2.87
C ILE A 119 -9.45 10.25 3.39
N PHE A 120 -10.55 9.49 3.39
CA PHE A 120 -11.83 9.97 3.87
C PHE A 120 -11.80 10.37 5.34
N GLU A 121 -11.16 9.57 6.19
CA GLU A 121 -10.93 9.92 7.60
C GLU A 121 -10.10 11.22 7.74
N SER A 122 -9.08 11.39 6.90
CA SER A 122 -8.28 12.62 6.87
C SER A 122 -9.08 13.85 6.42
N GLU A 123 -9.98 13.68 5.45
CA GLU A 123 -10.83 14.74 4.91
C GLU A 123 -11.92 15.16 5.90
N GLN A 124 -12.52 14.21 6.61
CA GLN A 124 -13.48 14.50 7.68
C GLN A 124 -12.84 15.33 8.79
N LEU A 125 -11.63 14.94 9.20
CA LEU A 125 -10.88 15.62 10.23
C LEU A 125 -10.44 17.03 9.76
N GLU A 126 -9.99 17.17 8.51
CA GLU A 126 -9.68 18.48 7.92
C GLU A 126 -10.93 19.38 7.86
N THR A 127 -12.07 18.84 7.44
CA THR A 127 -13.33 19.59 7.30
C THR A 127 -13.82 20.12 8.64
N GLY A 128 -13.73 19.30 9.71
CA GLY A 128 -14.09 19.73 11.06
C GLY A 128 -13.26 20.93 11.54
N ILE A 129 -11.94 20.89 11.32
CA ILE A 129 -11.04 21.98 11.71
C ILE A 129 -11.22 23.21 10.82
N ARG A 130 -11.48 23.01 9.52
CA ARG A 130 -11.76 24.11 8.59
C ARG A 130 -13.03 24.86 8.96
N HIS A 131 -14.06 24.19 9.47
CA HIS A 131 -15.24 24.87 9.99
C HIS A 131 -14.92 25.75 11.21
N ILE A 132 -14.10 25.27 12.15
CA ILE A 132 -13.66 26.05 13.31
C ILE A 132 -12.88 27.29 12.85
N TRP A 133 -11.91 27.10 11.94
CA TRP A 133 -11.11 28.19 11.39
C TRP A 133 -11.95 29.27 10.69
N LEU A 134 -12.94 28.89 9.89
CA LEU A 134 -13.84 29.83 9.22
C LEU A 134 -14.73 30.60 10.20
N ILE A 135 -15.18 29.94 11.28
CA ILE A 135 -15.94 30.59 12.36
C ILE A 135 -15.07 31.61 13.09
N GLU A 136 -13.82 31.24 13.42
CA GLU A 136 -12.86 32.13 14.09
C GLU A 136 -12.51 33.34 13.22
N GLN A 137 -12.25 33.15 11.92
CA GLN A 137 -12.03 34.27 10.98
C GLN A 137 -13.23 35.22 10.92
N LYS A 138 -14.45 34.67 10.91
CA LYS A 138 -15.67 35.47 10.84
C LYS A 138 -15.96 36.21 12.16
N ALA A 139 -15.62 35.60 13.30
CA ALA A 139 -15.78 36.20 14.62
C ALA A 139 -14.71 37.25 14.93
N ASN A 140 -13.51 37.14 14.34
CA ASN A 140 -12.41 38.04 14.63
C ASN A 140 -11.59 38.38 13.35
N PRO A 141 -11.97 39.42 12.59
CA PRO A 141 -11.35 39.72 11.29
C PRO A 141 -9.86 40.10 11.37
N LYS A 142 -9.36 40.51 12.55
CA LYS A 142 -7.92 40.78 12.80
C LYS A 142 -7.04 39.52 12.85
N PHE A 143 -7.64 38.34 12.93
CA PHE A 143 -6.92 37.06 12.97
C PHE A 143 -6.19 36.75 11.65
N SER A 144 -6.72 37.27 10.52
CA SER A 144 -6.08 37.18 9.21
C SER A 144 -4.82 38.05 9.09
N GLU A 145 -4.78 39.22 9.74
CA GLU A 145 -3.62 40.13 9.67
C GLU A 145 -2.45 39.65 10.53
N ASN A 146 -2.71 39.12 11.73
CA ASN A 146 -1.65 38.66 12.64
C ASN A 146 -0.91 37.39 12.14
N ASN A 147 -1.59 36.49 11.44
CA ASN A 147 -0.93 35.34 10.81
C ASN A 147 -0.15 35.75 9.54
N PHE A 148 -0.61 36.77 8.81
CA PHE A 148 0.14 37.34 7.68
C PHE A 148 1.49 37.92 8.11
N LEU A 149 1.52 38.66 9.22
CA LEU A 149 2.74 39.26 9.77
C LEU A 149 3.75 38.25 10.32
N LYS A 150 3.31 37.04 10.69
CA LYS A 150 4.21 35.94 11.11
C LYS A 150 4.90 35.22 9.95
N VAL A 151 4.38 35.34 8.73
CA VAL A 151 4.95 34.68 7.54
C VAL A 151 5.98 35.58 6.84
N GLU A 152 5.90 36.90 7.05
CA GLU A 152 6.81 37.89 6.48
C GLU A 152 8.01 38.25 7.38
N ALA A 153 8.04 37.79 8.63
CA ALA A 153 9.12 38.00 9.60
C ALA A 153 10.08 36.79 9.67
#